data_AF-A0A8J2YQM2-F1
#
_entry.id   AF-A0A8J2YQM2-F1
#
_cell.length_a   1.000
_cell.length_b   1.000
_cell.length_c   1.000
_cell.angle_alpha   90.00
_cell.angle_beta   90.00
_cell.angle_gamma   90.00
#
_symmetry.space_group_name_H-M   'P 1'
#
loop_
_entity.id
_entity.type
_entity.pdbx_description
1 polymer ?
#
loop_
_entity_poly.entity_id
_entity_poly.type
_entity_poly.pdbx_seq_one_letter_code
_entity_poly.pdbx_strand_id
1 'polypeptide(L)'
;MRLAAVAGFVLWLGAPEPLLAQDRAAAGSEDAHLPRPTSVYQDRSEAGIPVRLDYFAPPDGPMMVFRFDEPDQPAKPWPSIDEQGRILDRLLARLLAEHPDLASPFAFSLGSGRGALVAALDRQLLEPGANWDVKRGRPKQGQFGDVLREELDRALQSSAIAKAFGAHGYALKLKGIGRIDIDSVKAPAGARLPAFISTMDIEATKIVGKG
;
A
#
# COMPACT_ATOMS: atom_id res chain seq x y z
N MET A 1 -67.83 41.96 -23.76
CA MET A 1 -66.76 42.76 -23.13
C MET A 1 -66.22 41.98 -21.93
N ARG A 2 -64.91 42.09 -21.73
CA ARG A 2 -64.04 41.22 -20.89
C ARG A 2 -64.09 41.56 -19.39
N LEU A 3 -63.48 40.64 -18.63
CA LEU A 3 -62.96 40.69 -17.23
C LEU A 3 -63.90 40.11 -16.17
N ALA A 4 -63.46 39.42 -15.12
CA ALA A 4 -62.32 38.55 -14.81
C ALA A 4 -62.48 38.21 -13.32
N ALA A 5 -62.29 36.96 -12.90
CA ALA A 5 -61.68 36.59 -11.61
C ALA A 5 -61.54 35.05 -11.55
N VAL A 6 -60.35 34.55 -11.90
CA VAL A 6 -59.33 33.99 -11.00
C VAL A 6 -59.65 32.57 -10.53
N ALA A 7 -58.98 31.64 -11.22
CA ALA A 7 -58.89 30.22 -10.96
C ALA A 7 -57.93 29.92 -9.79
N GLY A 8 -58.32 28.98 -8.93
CA GLY A 8 -57.41 28.18 -8.12
C GLY A 8 -57.35 26.78 -8.72
N PHE A 9 -56.38 26.54 -9.61
CA PHE A 9 -56.11 25.23 -10.20
C PHE A 9 -54.72 24.80 -9.73
N VAL A 10 -54.65 23.78 -8.88
CA VAL A 10 -53.39 23.13 -8.52
C VAL A 10 -53.00 22.22 -9.67
N LEU A 11 -52.10 22.69 -10.53
CA LEU A 11 -51.45 21.88 -11.54
C LEU A 11 -50.33 21.06 -10.88
N TRP A 12 -50.53 19.75 -10.91
CA TRP A 12 -49.51 18.73 -10.69
C TRP A 12 -48.50 18.85 -11.84
N LEU A 13 -47.40 19.55 -11.61
CA LEU A 13 -46.25 19.56 -12.51
C LEU A 13 -45.37 18.35 -12.15
N GLY A 14 -45.44 17.33 -13.00
CA GLY A 14 -44.37 16.35 -13.10
C GLY A 14 -43.08 17.06 -13.45
N ALA A 15 -42.10 17.00 -12.55
CA ALA A 15 -40.71 17.33 -12.82
C ALA A 15 -39.92 16.01 -12.94
N PRO A 16 -38.95 15.92 -13.87
CA PRO A 16 -38.32 14.68 -14.26
C PRO A 16 -37.48 14.09 -13.12
N GLU A 17 -37.48 12.76 -13.03
CA GLU A 17 -36.54 12.02 -12.18
C GLU A 17 -35.11 12.47 -12.47
N PRO A 18 -34.30 12.85 -11.46
CA PRO A 18 -32.87 12.98 -11.67
C PRO A 18 -32.30 11.58 -11.83
N LEU A 19 -32.00 11.24 -13.08
CA LEU A 19 -30.97 10.30 -13.49
C LEU A 19 -29.77 10.38 -12.53
N LEU A 20 -29.41 9.21 -11.98
CA LEU A 20 -28.03 8.86 -11.60
C LEU A 20 -27.24 9.97 -10.89
N ALA A 21 -27.45 10.10 -9.58
CA ALA A 21 -26.34 10.43 -8.69
C ALA A 21 -25.46 9.18 -8.47
N GLN A 22 -24.94 8.62 -9.57
CA GLN A 22 -23.61 8.03 -9.56
C GLN A 22 -22.65 9.20 -9.71
N ASP A 23 -22.25 9.82 -8.61
CA ASP A 23 -20.95 10.46 -8.61
C ASP A 23 -20.46 10.67 -7.18
N ARG A 24 -19.28 10.10 -6.93
CA ARG A 24 -18.42 10.28 -5.76
C ARG A 24 -19.00 9.85 -4.40
N ALA A 25 -19.16 8.54 -4.24
CA ALA A 25 -18.61 7.93 -3.04
C ALA A 25 -17.09 8.08 -3.12
N ALA A 26 -16.56 9.11 -2.47
CA ALA A 26 -15.15 9.22 -2.14
C ALA A 26 -14.75 7.99 -1.31
N ALA A 27 -14.27 6.96 -1.99
CA ALA A 27 -13.52 5.86 -1.40
C ALA A 27 -12.10 5.85 -2.00
N GLY A 28 -11.51 7.05 -2.06
CA GLY A 28 -10.07 7.23 -2.13
C GLY A 28 -9.58 7.54 -0.72
N SER A 29 -9.50 6.52 0.14
CA SER A 29 -8.80 6.64 1.41
C SER A 29 -7.37 6.14 1.25
N GLU A 30 -6.61 6.75 0.33
CA GLU A 30 -5.14 6.73 0.42
C GLU A 30 -4.60 7.90 1.25
N ASP A 31 -5.46 8.86 1.60
CA ASP A 31 -5.18 9.96 2.52
C ASP A 31 -6.34 10.12 3.52
N ALA A 32 -6.67 9.07 4.28
CA ALA A 32 -7.21 9.34 5.60
C ALA A 32 -6.12 10.16 6.31
N HIS A 33 -6.33 11.47 6.50
CA HIS A 33 -5.32 12.39 7.00
C HIS A 33 -4.63 11.80 8.22
N LEU A 34 -3.46 11.18 8.00
CA LEU A 34 -2.67 10.64 9.09
C LEU A 34 -2.38 11.82 10.01
N PRO A 35 -2.38 11.61 11.34
CA PRO A 35 -2.02 12.68 12.27
C PRO A 35 -0.63 13.22 11.92
N ARG A 36 -0.25 14.37 12.45
CA ARG A 36 1.14 14.82 12.28
C ARG A 36 2.09 13.76 12.86
N PRO A 37 3.15 13.35 12.14
CA PRO A 37 4.14 12.41 12.68
C PRO A 37 4.78 12.95 13.96
N THR A 38 5.05 12.05 14.91
CA THR A 38 5.82 12.34 16.12
C THR A 38 7.26 12.69 15.75
N SER A 39 7.87 11.89 14.86
CA SER A 39 9.22 12.12 14.34
C SER A 39 9.24 11.86 12.83
N VAL A 40 10.13 12.56 12.13
CA VAL A 40 10.30 12.43 10.68
C VAL A 40 11.78 12.27 10.36
N TYR A 41 12.13 11.17 9.70
CA TYR A 41 13.49 10.88 9.27
C TYR A 41 13.57 10.95 7.75
N GLN A 42 14.54 11.69 7.22
CA GLN A 42 14.69 11.93 5.79
C GLN A 42 16.05 11.50 5.26
N ASP A 43 16.05 11.05 4.00
CA ASP A 43 17.22 10.74 3.18
C ASP A 43 16.88 10.97 1.69
N ARG A 44 17.76 10.56 0.77
CA ARG A 44 17.55 10.59 -0.67
C ARG A 44 17.93 9.27 -1.31
N SER A 45 17.23 8.94 -2.40
CA SER A 45 17.65 7.89 -3.32
C SER A 45 18.91 8.29 -4.09
N GLU A 46 19.56 7.33 -4.75
CA GLU A 46 20.68 7.56 -5.68
C GLU A 46 20.27 8.48 -6.82
N ALA A 47 19.02 8.38 -7.28
CA ALA A 47 18.42 9.29 -8.25
C ALA A 47 18.04 10.66 -7.65
N GLY A 48 18.21 10.86 -6.34
CA GLY A 48 17.91 12.10 -5.63
C GLY A 48 16.43 12.29 -5.29
N ILE A 49 15.62 11.23 -5.35
CA ILE A 49 14.22 11.22 -4.94
C ILE A 49 14.18 11.35 -3.40
N PRO A 50 13.44 12.32 -2.83
CA PRO A 50 13.31 12.44 -1.38
C PRO A 50 12.66 11.19 -0.77
N VAL A 51 13.22 10.71 0.33
CA VAL A 51 12.74 9.53 1.04
C VAL A 51 12.51 9.87 2.49
N ARG A 52 11.45 9.32 3.06
CA ARG A 52 11.00 9.63 4.40
C ARG A 52 10.49 8.40 5.15
N LEU A 53 10.85 8.31 6.42
CA LEU A 53 10.27 7.43 7.41
C LEU A 53 9.55 8.30 8.44
N ASP A 54 8.22 8.27 8.41
CA ASP A 54 7.40 8.94 9.41
C ASP A 54 7.14 7.98 10.57
N TYR A 55 7.38 8.44 11.79
CA TYR A 55 7.09 7.71 13.03
C TYR A 55 5.91 8.35 13.75
N PHE A 56 4.96 7.53 14.16
CA PHE A 56 3.78 7.93 14.93
C PHE A 56 3.75 7.13 16.23
N ALA A 57 3.50 7.82 17.34
CA ALA A 57 3.28 7.21 18.65
C ALA A 57 1.87 7.53 19.17
N PRO A 58 0.79 7.05 18.52
CA PRO A 58 -0.56 7.22 19.03
C PRO A 58 -0.79 6.32 20.27
N PRO A 59 -1.87 6.56 21.03
CA PRO A 59 -2.22 5.75 22.20
C PRO A 59 -2.38 4.25 21.89
N ASP A 60 -2.77 3.90 20.66
CA ASP A 60 -3.08 2.53 20.24
C ASP A 60 -1.83 1.72 19.86
N GLY A 61 -0.65 2.34 19.91
CA GLY A 61 0.64 1.71 19.62
C GLY A 61 1.38 2.35 18.45
N PRO A 62 2.71 2.18 18.36
CA PRO A 62 3.49 2.88 17.36
C PRO A 62 3.19 2.42 15.94
N MET A 63 3.38 3.33 15.00
CA MET A 63 3.27 3.09 13.57
C MET A 63 4.41 3.76 12.82
N MET A 64 4.87 3.12 11.74
CA MET A 64 5.85 3.67 10.82
C MET A 64 5.32 3.68 9.39
N VAL A 65 5.57 4.76 8.67
CA VAL A 65 5.26 4.88 7.23
C VAL A 65 6.53 5.22 6.47
N PHE A 66 6.96 4.30 5.61
CA PHE A 66 8.09 4.51 4.71
C PHE A 66 7.59 4.93 3.32
N ARG A 67 7.99 6.12 2.87
CA ARG A 67 7.52 6.70 1.60
C ARG A 67 8.63 7.44 0.87
N PHE A 68 8.47 7.50 -0.43
CA PHE A 68 9.22 8.36 -1.35
C PHE A 68 8.30 9.52 -1.75
N ASP A 69 8.75 10.74 -1.54
CA ASP A 69 7.99 11.94 -1.88
C ASP A 69 8.32 12.31 -3.34
N GLU A 70 7.67 11.64 -4.30
CA GLU A 70 7.65 12.03 -5.72
C GLU A 70 6.19 12.07 -6.20
N PRO A 71 5.76 13.11 -6.94
CA PRO A 71 4.41 13.17 -7.49
C PRO A 71 4.12 12.01 -8.46
N ASP A 72 2.83 11.76 -8.71
CA ASP A 72 2.21 10.62 -9.41
C ASP A 72 2.83 10.18 -10.76
N GLN A 73 3.75 10.96 -11.33
CA GLN A 73 4.62 10.55 -12.43
C GLN A 73 6.06 10.89 -12.08
N PRO A 74 6.89 9.90 -11.72
CA PRO A 74 8.26 10.19 -11.36
C PRO A 74 9.01 10.61 -12.62
N ALA A 75 9.74 11.72 -12.55
CA ALA A 75 10.63 12.13 -13.64
C ALA A 75 11.84 11.19 -13.74
N LYS A 76 12.01 10.34 -12.72
CA LYS A 76 13.15 9.45 -12.51
C LYS A 76 12.66 8.01 -12.31
N PRO A 77 13.49 7.00 -12.61
CA PRO A 77 13.11 5.63 -12.29
C PRO A 77 12.93 5.46 -10.78
N TRP A 78 11.87 4.76 -10.38
CA TRP A 78 11.65 4.39 -8.99
C TRP A 78 12.86 3.58 -8.45
N PRO A 79 13.29 3.81 -7.20
CA PRO A 79 14.38 3.06 -6.58
C PRO A 79 14.08 1.57 -6.52
N SER A 80 15.10 0.76 -6.81
CA SER A 80 15.01 -0.70 -6.71
C SER A 80 14.72 -1.14 -5.27
N ILE A 81 14.12 -2.31 -5.06
CA ILE A 81 13.82 -2.82 -3.71
C ILE A 81 15.08 -2.91 -2.81
N ASP A 82 16.24 -3.19 -3.40
CA ASP A 82 17.53 -3.26 -2.69
C ASP A 82 17.99 -1.87 -2.23
N GLU A 83 17.82 -0.86 -3.07
CA GLU A 83 18.08 0.53 -2.70
C GLU A 83 17.11 1.00 -1.61
N GLN A 84 15.83 0.68 -1.75
CA GLN A 84 14.81 0.99 -0.73
C GLN A 84 15.19 0.39 0.63
N GLY A 85 15.62 -0.88 0.67
CA GLY A 85 16.10 -1.54 1.88
C GLY A 85 17.32 -0.86 2.49
N ARG A 86 18.31 -0.46 1.68
CA ARG A 86 19.51 0.27 2.15
C ARG A 86 19.18 1.64 2.74
N ILE A 87 18.25 2.38 2.14
CA ILE A 87 17.82 3.69 2.66
C ILE A 87 17.04 3.50 3.96
N LEU A 88 16.10 2.55 3.97
CA LEU A 88 15.30 2.21 5.14
C LEU A 88 16.17 1.79 6.33
N ASP A 89 17.20 0.98 6.11
CA ASP A 89 18.17 0.57 7.13
C ASP A 89 18.79 1.78 7.86
N ARG A 90 19.26 2.78 7.11
CA ARG A 90 19.83 4.01 7.69
C ARG A 90 18.79 4.83 8.46
N LEU A 91 17.58 4.95 7.93
CA LEU A 91 16.51 5.68 8.58
C LEU A 91 16.02 4.99 9.86
N LEU A 92 15.91 3.66 9.83
CA LEU A 92 15.52 2.85 10.98
C LEU A 92 16.58 2.90 12.08
N ALA A 93 17.88 2.87 11.73
CA ALA A 93 18.96 3.05 12.68
C ALA A 93 18.87 4.38 13.43
N ARG A 94 18.55 5.48 12.74
CA ARG A 94 18.35 6.80 13.36
C ARG A 94 17.15 6.81 14.29
N LEU A 95 16.03 6.25 13.85
CA LEU A 95 14.82 6.14 14.66
C LEU A 95 15.09 5.37 15.95
N LEU A 96 15.74 4.21 15.86
CA LEU A 96 16.00 3.36 17.02
C LEU A 96 17.05 3.94 17.98
N ALA A 97 17.95 4.79 17.49
CA ALA A 97 18.85 5.55 18.35
C ALA A 97 18.09 6.59 19.20
N GLU A 98 17.03 7.19 18.65
CA GLU A 98 16.19 8.18 19.34
C GLU A 98 15.06 7.54 20.18
N HIS A 99 14.65 6.32 19.80
CA HIS A 99 13.58 5.55 20.44
C HIS A 99 14.06 4.12 20.79
N PRO A 100 15.02 3.96 21.72
CA PRO A 100 15.61 2.65 22.05
C PRO A 100 14.61 1.69 22.72
N ASP A 101 13.54 2.22 23.29
CA ASP A 101 12.44 1.52 23.95
C ASP A 101 11.22 1.32 23.03
N LEU A 102 11.40 1.43 21.71
CA LEU A 102 10.33 1.22 20.74
C LEU A 102 9.55 -0.07 21.03
N ALA A 103 8.25 0.08 21.23
CA ALA A 103 7.36 -1.02 21.60
C ALA A 103 7.28 -2.07 20.49
N SER A 104 6.92 -3.29 20.85
CA SER A 104 6.72 -4.42 19.94
C SER A 104 5.47 -5.19 20.33
N PRO A 105 4.61 -5.61 19.37
CA PRO A 105 4.71 -5.33 17.93
C PRO A 105 4.30 -3.90 17.56
N PHE A 106 4.59 -3.47 16.33
CA PHE A 106 4.15 -2.18 15.80
C PHE A 106 3.79 -2.25 14.31
N ALA A 107 2.93 -1.33 13.87
CA ALA A 107 2.47 -1.30 12.49
C ALA A 107 3.51 -0.65 11.56
N PHE A 108 3.72 -1.23 10.38
CA PHE A 108 4.57 -0.71 9.33
C PHE A 108 3.79 -0.63 8.02
N SER A 109 3.91 0.50 7.33
CA SER A 109 3.29 0.71 6.03
C SER A 109 4.32 1.18 5.01
N LEU A 110 4.27 0.57 3.83
CA LEU A 110 4.94 1.04 2.64
C LEU A 110 3.97 2.00 1.94
N GLY A 111 4.30 3.29 1.85
CA GLY A 111 3.51 4.27 1.10
C GLY A 111 3.71 4.09 -0.40
N SER A 112 4.57 4.91 -1.01
CA SER A 112 4.90 4.82 -2.44
C SER A 112 5.91 3.70 -2.79
N GLY A 113 6.58 3.09 -1.81
CA GLY A 113 7.54 1.99 -2.04
C GLY A 113 6.92 0.64 -2.43
N ARG A 114 5.59 0.50 -2.36
CA ARG A 114 4.86 -0.76 -2.59
C ARG A 114 5.11 -1.37 -3.96
N GLY A 115 5.26 -0.53 -4.99
CA GLY A 115 5.45 -1.00 -6.38
C GLY A 115 6.66 -1.92 -6.56
N ALA A 116 7.74 -1.71 -5.80
CA ALA A 116 8.91 -2.58 -5.89
C ALA A 116 8.68 -3.97 -5.28
N LEU A 117 7.83 -4.05 -4.24
CA LEU A 117 7.43 -5.32 -3.64
C LEU A 117 6.44 -6.06 -4.55
N VAL A 118 5.49 -5.36 -5.16
CA VAL A 118 4.58 -5.93 -6.17
C VAL A 118 5.37 -6.46 -7.37
N ALA A 119 6.37 -5.72 -7.88
CA ALA A 119 7.25 -6.20 -8.93
C ALA A 119 8.12 -7.41 -8.51
N ALA A 120 8.38 -7.60 -7.22
CA ALA A 120 9.02 -8.82 -6.71
C ALA A 120 8.04 -10.00 -6.71
N LEU A 121 6.79 -9.78 -6.29
CA LEU A 121 5.70 -10.75 -6.39
C LEU A 121 5.48 -11.19 -7.85
N ASP A 122 5.40 -10.25 -8.79
CA ASP A 122 5.22 -10.55 -10.21
C ASP A 122 6.29 -11.50 -10.75
N ARG A 123 7.56 -11.27 -10.37
CA ARG A 123 8.67 -12.16 -10.74
C ARG A 123 8.48 -13.56 -10.15
N GLN A 124 8.07 -13.67 -8.89
CA GLN A 124 7.80 -14.96 -8.25
C GLN A 124 6.65 -15.71 -8.93
N LEU A 125 5.55 -15.03 -9.26
CA LEU A 125 4.38 -15.65 -9.91
C LEU A 125 4.66 -16.13 -11.34
N LEU A 126 5.70 -15.61 -11.99
CA LEU A 126 6.14 -16.02 -13.32
C LEU A 126 7.12 -17.20 -13.30
N GLU A 127 7.58 -17.65 -12.13
CA GLU A 127 8.51 -18.78 -12.05
C GLU A 127 7.82 -20.10 -12.48
N PRO A 128 8.54 -21.03 -13.17
CA PRO A 128 7.97 -22.28 -13.67
C PRO A 128 7.29 -23.16 -12.60
N GLY A 129 7.68 -23.01 -11.33
CA GLY A 129 7.12 -23.73 -10.19
C GLY A 129 6.04 -22.98 -9.40
N ALA A 130 5.75 -21.73 -9.72
CA ALA A 130 4.83 -20.91 -8.95
C ALA A 130 3.42 -21.51 -8.90
N ASN A 131 2.73 -21.36 -7.77
CA ASN A 131 1.31 -21.72 -7.64
C ASN A 131 0.39 -20.69 -8.34
N TRP A 132 0.67 -20.40 -9.62
CA TRP A 132 -0.03 -19.39 -10.40
C TRP A 132 -0.28 -19.83 -11.84
N ASP A 133 -1.53 -19.75 -12.29
CA ASP A 133 -1.92 -19.92 -13.68
C ASP A 133 -1.83 -18.57 -14.40
N VAL A 134 -0.67 -18.31 -15.01
CA VAL A 134 -0.34 -17.05 -15.70
C VAL A 134 -1.38 -16.69 -16.78
N LYS A 135 -2.02 -17.67 -17.42
CA LYS A 135 -3.03 -17.42 -18.45
C LYS A 135 -4.37 -17.01 -17.86
N ARG A 136 -4.72 -17.57 -16.69
CA ARG A 136 -6.03 -17.33 -16.05
C ARG A 136 -5.99 -16.23 -14.99
N GLY A 137 -4.83 -15.88 -14.46
CA GLY A 137 -4.67 -14.88 -13.40
C GLY A 137 -5.23 -15.36 -12.06
N ARG A 138 -4.98 -16.62 -11.71
CA ARG A 138 -5.46 -17.22 -10.46
C ARG A 138 -4.49 -18.31 -9.98
N PRO A 139 -4.53 -18.69 -8.70
CA PRO A 139 -3.67 -19.78 -8.24
C PRO A 139 -4.02 -21.12 -8.90
N LYS A 140 -3.03 -22.01 -9.03
CA LYS A 140 -3.26 -23.38 -9.53
C LYS A 140 -4.03 -24.21 -8.48
N GLN A 141 -3.78 -23.94 -7.20
CA GLN A 141 -4.37 -24.60 -6.04
C GLN A 141 -4.61 -23.59 -4.90
N GLY A 142 -5.65 -23.79 -4.08
CA GLY A 142 -5.94 -22.94 -2.92
C GLY A 142 -6.84 -21.73 -3.22
N GLN A 143 -7.16 -20.98 -2.17
CA GLN A 143 -7.98 -19.77 -2.29
C GLN A 143 -7.13 -18.59 -2.78
N PHE A 144 -7.72 -17.75 -3.64
CA PHE A 144 -7.03 -16.63 -4.28
C PHE A 144 -6.33 -15.68 -3.28
N GLY A 145 -7.07 -15.21 -2.27
CA GLY A 145 -6.54 -14.26 -1.29
C GLY A 145 -5.42 -14.85 -0.42
N ASP A 146 -5.58 -16.11 0.00
CA ASP A 146 -4.58 -16.79 0.84
C ASP A 146 -3.27 -17.00 0.10
N VAL A 147 -3.32 -17.49 -1.15
CA VAL A 147 -2.11 -17.72 -1.95
C VAL A 147 -1.39 -16.41 -2.23
N LEU A 148 -2.12 -15.34 -2.58
CA LEU A 148 -1.48 -14.04 -2.83
C LEU A 148 -0.88 -13.45 -1.56
N ARG A 149 -1.54 -13.59 -0.41
CA ARG A 149 -0.98 -13.19 0.88
C ARG A 149 0.30 -13.96 1.20
N GLU A 150 0.32 -15.28 0.97
CA GLU A 150 1.49 -16.12 1.24
C GLU A 150 2.66 -15.81 0.31
N GLU A 151 2.41 -15.64 -1.00
CA GLU A 151 3.46 -15.28 -1.96
C GLU A 151 3.97 -13.85 -1.70
N LEU A 152 3.09 -12.91 -1.35
CA LEU A 152 3.51 -11.55 -0.99
C LEU A 152 4.28 -11.52 0.34
N ASP A 153 3.89 -12.31 1.34
CA ASP A 153 4.66 -12.46 2.58
C ASP A 153 6.04 -13.06 2.26
N ARG A 154 6.13 -14.08 1.40
CA ARG A 154 7.40 -14.63 0.93
C ARG A 154 8.26 -13.58 0.22
N ALA A 155 7.68 -12.79 -0.68
CA ALA A 155 8.35 -11.66 -1.33
C ALA A 155 8.88 -10.67 -0.29
N LEU A 156 8.06 -10.31 0.71
CA LEU A 156 8.44 -9.41 1.80
C LEU A 156 9.59 -9.99 2.62
N GLN A 157 9.51 -11.25 3.07
CA GLN A 157 10.56 -11.90 3.86
C GLN A 157 11.90 -11.97 3.11
N SER A 158 11.87 -12.17 1.79
CA SER A 158 13.08 -12.23 0.97
C SER A 158 13.67 -10.85 0.62
N SER A 159 12.90 -9.78 0.82
CA SER A 159 13.25 -8.43 0.38
C SER A 159 14.36 -7.79 1.23
N ALA A 160 15.03 -6.78 0.65
CA ALA A 160 15.95 -5.94 1.40
C ALA A 160 15.26 -5.11 2.51
N ILE A 161 13.94 -4.90 2.42
CA ILE A 161 13.14 -4.24 3.47
C ILE A 161 13.10 -5.12 4.72
N ALA A 162 12.77 -6.41 4.60
CA ALA A 162 12.79 -7.32 5.75
C ALA A 162 14.21 -7.49 6.32
N LYS A 163 15.24 -7.51 5.47
CA LYS A 163 16.64 -7.54 5.91
C LYS A 163 17.03 -6.32 6.73
N ALA A 164 16.56 -5.12 6.35
CA ALA A 164 16.79 -3.91 7.12
C ALA A 164 16.20 -4.04 8.53
N PHE A 165 14.93 -4.43 8.67
CA PHE A 165 14.35 -4.69 10.00
C PHE A 165 15.09 -5.78 10.78
N GLY A 166 15.50 -6.86 10.11
CA GLY A 166 16.27 -7.95 10.72
C GLY A 166 17.61 -7.50 11.29
N ALA A 167 18.33 -6.60 10.60
CA ALA A 167 19.57 -6.00 11.09
C ALA A 167 19.38 -5.22 12.40
N HIS A 168 18.17 -4.74 12.65
CA HIS A 168 17.78 -3.99 13.85
C HIS A 168 16.98 -4.84 14.85
N GLY A 169 16.95 -6.16 14.70
CA GLY A 169 16.33 -7.08 15.66
C GLY A 169 14.81 -7.16 15.56
N TYR A 170 14.23 -6.87 14.39
CA TYR A 170 12.79 -7.00 14.13
C TYR A 170 12.52 -7.95 12.96
N ALA A 171 11.46 -8.74 13.07
CA ALA A 171 10.90 -9.53 11.98
C ALA A 171 9.65 -8.83 11.44
N LEU A 172 9.51 -8.78 10.12
CA LEU A 172 8.28 -8.32 9.48
C LEU A 172 7.33 -9.48 9.27
N LYS A 173 6.03 -9.20 9.27
CA LYS A 173 5.00 -10.17 8.88
C LYS A 173 3.85 -9.46 8.19
N LEU A 174 3.42 -9.99 7.05
CA LEU A 174 2.20 -9.54 6.39
C LEU A 174 0.97 -10.06 7.17
N LYS A 175 0.13 -9.14 7.64
CA LYS A 175 -1.10 -9.44 8.38
C LYS A 175 -2.33 -9.42 7.49
N GLY A 176 -2.36 -8.49 6.54
CA GLY A 176 -3.50 -8.26 5.67
C GLY A 176 -3.07 -7.68 4.34
N ILE A 177 -3.90 -7.91 3.34
CA ILE A 177 -3.82 -7.27 2.04
C ILE A 177 -5.17 -6.63 1.76
N GLY A 178 -5.15 -5.34 1.42
CA GLY A 178 -6.32 -4.64 0.89
C GLY A 178 -6.62 -5.07 -0.53
N ARG A 179 -7.73 -4.56 -1.05
CA ARG A 179 -8.28 -4.80 -2.38
C ARG A 179 -7.21 -5.17 -3.42
N ILE A 180 -7.42 -6.33 -4.03
CA ILE A 180 -6.57 -6.85 -5.10
C ILE A 180 -7.32 -6.71 -6.42
N ASP A 181 -6.80 -5.91 -7.35
CA ASP A 181 -7.28 -5.91 -8.73
C ASP A 181 -6.28 -6.66 -9.63
N ILE A 182 -6.79 -7.48 -10.54
CA ILE A 182 -6.00 -8.21 -11.53
C ILE A 182 -5.94 -7.35 -12.80
N ASP A 183 -4.74 -7.08 -13.30
CA ASP A 183 -4.56 -6.49 -14.63
C ASP A 183 -3.75 -7.44 -15.53
N SER A 184 -4.04 -7.34 -16.81
CA SER A 184 -3.20 -7.89 -17.86
C SER A 184 -1.95 -7.03 -18.03
N VAL A 185 -0.89 -7.37 -17.30
CA VAL A 185 0.41 -6.70 -17.44
C VAL A 185 0.96 -6.94 -18.85
N LYS A 186 1.47 -5.88 -19.49
CA LYS A 186 2.14 -5.95 -20.80
C LYS A 186 3.55 -6.56 -20.73
N ALA A 187 3.81 -7.62 -19.94
CA ALA A 187 4.96 -8.51 -20.11
C ALA A 187 4.98 -9.62 -19.04
N PRO A 188 5.21 -10.90 -19.42
CA PRO A 188 5.18 -11.42 -20.79
C PRO A 188 3.76 -11.30 -21.39
N ALA A 189 3.67 -11.10 -22.71
CA ALA A 189 2.40 -10.84 -23.39
C ALA A 189 1.34 -11.91 -23.07
N GLY A 190 0.20 -11.49 -22.49
CA GLY A 190 -0.91 -12.37 -22.11
C GLY A 190 -0.83 -12.92 -20.69
N ALA A 191 0.19 -12.57 -19.90
CA ALA A 191 0.21 -12.84 -18.46
C ALA A 191 -0.84 -11.99 -17.73
N ARG A 192 -1.60 -12.64 -16.86
CA ARG A 192 -2.54 -12.00 -15.94
C ARG A 192 -1.92 -12.04 -14.55
N LEU A 193 -1.57 -10.88 -14.01
CA LEU A 193 -0.90 -10.72 -12.72
C LEU A 193 -1.74 -9.82 -11.80
N PRO A 194 -1.57 -9.93 -10.47
CA PRO A 194 -2.20 -9.00 -9.53
C PRO A 194 -1.55 -7.63 -9.71
N ALA A 195 -2.31 -6.67 -10.25
CA ALA A 195 -1.75 -5.39 -10.66
C ALA A 195 -1.96 -4.28 -9.64
N PHE A 196 -2.96 -4.44 -8.77
CA PHE A 196 -3.22 -3.49 -7.71
C PHE A 196 -3.36 -4.23 -6.39
N ILE A 197 -2.52 -3.87 -5.41
CA ILE A 197 -2.70 -4.25 -4.01
C ILE A 197 -2.82 -2.94 -3.26
N SER A 198 -4.05 -2.58 -2.88
CA SER A 198 -4.38 -1.23 -2.40
C SER A 198 -3.74 -0.90 -1.05
N THR A 199 -3.61 -1.88 -0.16
CA THR A 199 -2.95 -1.75 1.14
C THR A 199 -2.23 -3.05 1.49
N MET A 200 -1.16 -2.93 2.26
CA MET A 200 -0.46 -4.07 2.85
C MET A 200 -0.27 -3.75 4.33
N ASP A 201 -0.93 -4.52 5.17
CA ASP A 201 -0.80 -4.37 6.61
C ASP A 201 0.39 -5.19 7.06
N ILE A 202 1.49 -4.53 7.38
CA ILE A 202 2.73 -5.17 7.82
C ILE A 202 2.91 -4.89 9.31
N GLU A 203 3.29 -5.91 10.07
CA GLU A 203 3.65 -5.78 11.47
C GLU A 203 5.14 -6.05 11.63
N ALA A 204 5.82 -5.20 12.39
CA ALA A 204 7.17 -5.44 12.85
C ALA A 204 7.13 -5.95 14.30
N THR A 205 7.77 -7.10 14.56
CA THR A 205 7.86 -7.72 15.88
C THR A 205 9.31 -7.88 16.28
N LYS A 206 9.68 -7.47 17.49
CA LYS A 206 11.02 -7.65 18.03
C LYS A 206 11.35 -9.13 18.10
N ILE A 207 12.50 -9.51 17.57
CA ILE A 207 13.02 -10.86 17.65
C ILE A 207 13.52 -11.04 19.08
N VAL A 208 12.70 -11.68 19.92
CA VAL A 208 13.14 -12.08 21.26
C VAL A 208 14.16 -13.18 21.07
N GLY A 209 15.44 -12.84 21.24
CA GLY A 209 16.48 -13.86 21.35
C GLY A 209 16.08 -14.81 22.47
N LYS A 210 16.22 -16.12 22.24
CA LYS A 210 16.40 -17.07 23.34
C LYS A 210 17.73 -16.71 24.00
N GLY A 211 17.71 -15.70 24.86
CA GLY A 211 18.75 -15.43 25.84
C GLY A 211 18.51 -16.32 27.05
#